data_AF-Q17D54-F1
#
_entry.id   AF-Q17D54-F1
#
_cell.length_a   1.000
_cell.length_b   1.000
_cell.length_c   1.000
_cell.angle_alpha   90.00
_cell.angle_beta   90.00
_cell.angle_gamma   90.00
#
_symmetry.space_group_name_H-M   'P 1'
#
loop_
_entity.id
_entity.type
_entity.pdbx_description
1 polymer ?
#
loop_
_entity_poly.entity_id
_entity_poly.type
_entity_poly.pdbx_seq_one_letter_code
_entity_poly.pdbx_strand_id
1 'polypeptide(L)'
;MNNSTYSHFSEELSSRASEQQHSTMYEPDFTNFQLSEMGIKQEPADDDESEHNKTDVYYDEDGRRVQDTNYGNGNSHQVPAEKRNNLPAPRGSNPRKGLLVHPGYKWEDMNPIVRDPLCSTDSDLAYFWPVYVSNFRCANRNDELDSVREYFASKGLHVRWWFRQKGRYFYEFQRVSGIYDMLVYFVSEYDTYLAIRMCHRDSYNGYTLNVFPGRVPVYFEPLRSVEIMKKAKDMVYSEQFYENHVKSVVPQATITSVVKFDTKRGAMEFKRRSDMTSAVEKVNQFRCKPIRVQQQKQRFLEDDLLGEIELQLASNANVLQPNPNDRYLRMLLKGNRPCLKIVPQPSSTVIPRKKQPMDPMLRQWLKRQERRIVKSLVQGSEPICNNNRNKKRFKRLVRKVQNRFARGEIV
;
A
#
# COMPACT_ATOMS: atom_id res chain seq x y z
N MET A 1 -90.00 6.05 8.41
CA MET A 1 -89.27 6.76 7.34
C MET A 1 -87.90 6.09 7.18
N ASN A 2 -87.72 5.45 6.02
CA ASN A 2 -86.50 5.13 5.27
C ASN A 2 -85.24 4.55 5.96
N ASN A 3 -85.05 3.23 5.78
CA ASN A 3 -83.95 2.52 5.10
C ASN A 3 -82.52 3.11 5.04
N SER A 4 -81.53 2.22 5.28
CA SER A 4 -80.55 1.68 4.29
C SER A 4 -79.11 1.60 4.86
N THR A 5 -78.54 0.44 5.23
CA THR A 5 -77.88 -0.65 4.45
C THR A 5 -76.40 -0.38 4.09
N TYR A 6 -75.59 -1.47 4.18
CA TYR A 6 -74.16 -1.71 3.79
C TYR A 6 -73.11 -1.46 4.88
N SER A 7 -72.42 -2.44 5.49
CA SER A 7 -71.89 -3.76 5.11
C SER A 7 -70.70 -3.74 4.13
N HIS A 8 -69.66 -4.51 4.49
CA HIS A 8 -68.44 -4.87 3.76
C HIS A 8 -67.30 -3.83 3.68
N PHE A 9 -66.25 -4.03 4.47
CA PHE A 9 -64.99 -4.54 3.90
C PHE A 9 -64.15 -5.25 4.96
N SER A 10 -63.88 -6.51 4.66
CA SER A 10 -63.17 -7.51 5.45
C SER A 10 -61.66 -7.36 5.27
N GLU A 11 -60.91 -7.93 6.21
CA GLU A 11 -59.70 -8.73 5.99
C GLU A 11 -58.77 -8.31 4.84
N GLU A 12 -57.68 -7.58 5.15
CA GLU A 12 -56.40 -7.73 4.43
C GLU A 12 -55.26 -6.98 5.13
N LEU A 13 -54.89 -7.41 6.34
CA LEU A 13 -53.59 -7.08 6.93
C LEU A 13 -52.94 -8.32 7.56
N SER A 14 -52.98 -9.41 6.80
CA SER A 14 -52.01 -10.50 6.89
C SER A 14 -50.99 -10.32 5.76
N SER A 15 -49.72 -10.56 6.05
CA SER A 15 -48.60 -10.68 5.09
C SER A 15 -48.06 -9.38 4.46
N ARG A 16 -47.35 -8.58 5.24
CA ARG A 16 -46.11 -7.95 4.75
C ARG A 16 -44.95 -8.39 5.62
N ALA A 17 -44.54 -9.64 5.38
CA ALA A 17 -43.19 -10.06 5.66
C ALA A 17 -42.25 -9.09 4.93
N SER A 18 -41.42 -8.43 5.72
CA SER A 18 -40.36 -7.54 5.27
C SER A 18 -39.36 -8.33 4.45
N GLU A 19 -39.57 -8.38 3.13
CA GLU A 19 -38.49 -8.52 2.17
C GLU A 19 -37.56 -7.31 2.33
N GLN A 20 -36.61 -7.44 3.26
CA GLN A 20 -35.37 -6.70 3.19
C GLN A 20 -34.71 -7.11 1.88
N GLN A 21 -34.98 -6.34 0.84
CA GLN A 21 -34.14 -6.32 -0.35
C GLN A 21 -32.73 -6.00 0.13
N HIS A 22 -31.90 -7.03 0.23
CA HIS A 22 -30.47 -6.89 0.34
C HIS A 22 -30.03 -6.15 -0.92
N SER A 23 -29.98 -4.83 -0.82
CA SER A 23 -29.35 -3.96 -1.79
C SER A 23 -27.93 -4.48 -1.97
N THR A 24 -27.72 -5.24 -3.04
CA THR A 24 -26.40 -5.64 -3.49
C THR A 24 -25.78 -4.39 -4.06
N MET A 25 -25.06 -3.71 -3.17
CA MET A 25 -24.30 -2.51 -3.43
C MET A 25 -23.30 -2.77 -4.58
N TYR A 26 -22.79 -1.73 -5.24
CA TYR A 26 -21.74 -1.83 -6.25
C TYR A 26 -20.64 -0.79 -6.01
N GLU A 27 -19.39 -1.23 -6.05
CA GLU A 27 -18.22 -0.35 -6.08
C GLU A 27 -17.97 0.13 -7.53
N PRO A 28 -17.46 1.36 -7.74
CA PRO A 28 -16.97 1.77 -9.05
C PRO A 28 -15.87 0.82 -9.51
N ASP A 29 -16.00 0.33 -10.73
CA ASP A 29 -15.03 -0.58 -11.32
C ASP A 29 -13.63 0.06 -11.39
N PHE A 30 -12.71 -0.40 -10.55
CA PHE A 30 -11.29 0.00 -10.58
C PHE A 30 -10.58 -0.33 -11.89
N THR A 31 -11.23 -1.06 -12.80
CA THR A 31 -10.69 -1.41 -14.11
C THR A 31 -11.10 -0.46 -15.22
N ASN A 32 -12.09 0.42 -15.00
CA ASN A 32 -12.34 1.57 -15.88
C ASN A 32 -11.37 2.72 -15.54
N PHE A 33 -10.07 2.42 -15.52
CA PHE A 33 -9.19 3.40 -16.16
C PHE A 33 -9.70 3.43 -17.60
N GLN A 34 -10.13 4.59 -18.10
CA GLN A 34 -10.14 4.77 -19.55
C GLN A 34 -8.68 4.62 -19.99
N LEU A 35 -8.23 3.38 -20.18
CA LEU A 35 -7.09 3.08 -21.00
C LEU A 35 -7.57 3.50 -22.38
N SER A 36 -7.29 4.75 -22.77
CA SER A 36 -7.32 5.10 -24.18
C SER A 36 -6.51 4.01 -24.88
N GLU A 37 -7.15 3.27 -25.79
CA GLU A 37 -6.56 2.16 -26.54
C GLU A 37 -5.34 2.57 -27.40
N MET A 38 -4.91 3.82 -27.31
CA MET A 38 -3.85 4.46 -28.05
C MET A 38 -2.64 4.66 -27.14
N GLY A 39 -1.68 3.73 -27.18
CA GLY A 39 -0.36 4.00 -26.60
C GLY A 39 0.42 2.84 -25.99
N ILE A 40 0.24 1.60 -26.44
CA ILE A 40 1.30 0.58 -26.25
C ILE A 40 2.19 0.64 -27.49
N LYS A 41 3.06 1.66 -27.57
CA LYS A 41 4.26 1.55 -28.40
C LYS A 41 5.15 0.52 -27.73
N GLN A 42 5.44 -0.56 -28.45
CA GLN A 42 6.53 -1.47 -28.13
C GLN A 42 7.82 -0.67 -28.22
N GLU A 43 8.51 -0.51 -27.09
CA GLU A 43 9.92 -0.13 -27.09
C GLU A 43 10.79 -1.35 -27.46
N PRO A 44 11.99 -1.12 -28.03
CA PRO A 44 12.73 -2.11 -28.79
C PRO A 44 13.40 -3.17 -27.91
N ALA A 45 13.69 -4.29 -28.56
CA ALA A 45 14.49 -5.39 -28.04
C ALA A 45 16.00 -5.09 -28.13
N ASP A 46 16.73 -5.85 -27.31
CA ASP A 46 18.19 -6.07 -27.29
C ASP A 46 18.99 -4.91 -26.64
N ASP A 47 19.92 -5.14 -25.71
CA ASP A 47 21.06 -6.06 -25.80
C ASP A 47 21.20 -7.12 -24.70
N ASP A 48 21.75 -8.25 -25.13
CA ASP A 48 22.40 -9.30 -24.36
C ASP A 48 23.60 -8.72 -23.58
N GLU A 49 23.65 -8.94 -22.27
CA GLU A 49 24.92 -9.17 -21.57
C GLU A 49 24.82 -10.40 -20.67
N SER A 50 25.89 -11.17 -20.79
CA SER A 50 26.16 -12.53 -20.42
C SER A 50 26.20 -12.83 -18.91
N GLU A 51 25.86 -14.08 -18.60
CA GLU A 51 26.48 -14.96 -17.60
C GLU A 51 27.34 -14.33 -16.49
N HIS A 52 26.89 -14.44 -15.23
CA HIS A 52 27.63 -15.10 -14.15
C HIS A 52 26.73 -15.31 -12.93
N ASN A 53 26.36 -16.56 -12.68
CA ASN A 53 25.87 -17.06 -11.39
C ASN A 53 26.67 -18.32 -11.09
N LYS A 54 27.79 -18.17 -10.36
CA LYS A 54 28.36 -19.26 -9.57
C LYS A 54 28.19 -18.84 -8.11
N THR A 55 27.38 -19.60 -7.39
CA THR A 55 27.37 -19.58 -5.93
C THR A 55 28.64 -20.27 -5.46
N ASP A 56 29.55 -19.53 -4.84
CA ASP A 56 30.77 -20.07 -4.27
C ASP A 56 30.43 -21.06 -3.16
N VAL A 57 30.94 -22.29 -3.30
CA VAL A 57 30.91 -23.32 -2.28
C VAL A 57 32.32 -23.37 -1.71
N TYR A 58 32.47 -23.00 -0.43
CA TYR A 58 33.76 -23.07 0.26
C TYR A 58 33.97 -24.46 0.87
N TYR A 59 35.18 -24.98 0.68
CA TYR A 59 35.67 -26.20 1.32
C TYR A 59 36.79 -25.79 2.30
N ASP A 60 36.86 -26.42 3.46
CA ASP A 60 37.99 -26.24 4.36
C ASP A 60 39.26 -26.93 3.84
N GLU A 61 40.38 -26.74 4.54
CA GLU A 61 41.68 -27.33 4.17
C GLU A 61 41.66 -28.87 4.15
N ASP A 62 40.67 -29.49 4.79
CA ASP A 62 40.44 -30.95 4.80
C ASP A 62 39.44 -31.40 3.72
N GLY A 63 39.00 -30.51 2.83
CA GLY A 63 38.09 -30.80 1.72
C GLY A 63 36.64 -31.05 2.14
N ARG A 64 36.24 -30.67 3.35
CA ARG A 64 34.86 -30.80 3.82
C ARG A 64 34.07 -29.55 3.47
N ARG A 65 32.84 -29.77 3.02
CA ARG A 65 31.91 -28.70 2.67
C ARG A 65 31.42 -28.01 3.95
N VAL A 66 31.79 -26.75 4.14
CA VAL A 66 31.34 -25.95 5.29
C VAL A 66 29.88 -25.53 5.04
N GLN A 67 28.97 -25.87 5.96
CA GLN A 67 27.59 -25.38 5.91
C GLN A 67 27.55 -23.97 6.51
N ASP A 68 26.90 -23.03 5.82
CA ASP A 68 26.63 -21.68 6.33
C ASP A 68 25.79 -21.75 7.62
N THR A 69 26.46 -21.77 8.77
CA THR A 69 25.81 -21.53 10.06
C THR A 69 25.83 -20.04 10.35
N ASN A 70 24.97 -19.29 9.68
CA ASN A 70 24.75 -17.87 10.01
C ASN A 70 23.27 -17.61 10.32
N TYR A 71 22.80 -18.21 11.42
CA TYR A 71 21.69 -17.67 12.20
C TYR A 71 22.29 -16.92 13.39
N GLY A 72 22.64 -15.67 13.14
CA GLY A 72 23.02 -14.72 14.17
C GLY A 72 21.83 -14.46 15.10
N ASN A 73 21.92 -15.06 16.29
CA ASN A 73 21.12 -14.79 17.46
C ASN A 73 21.42 -13.36 17.96
N GLY A 74 20.63 -12.39 17.50
CA GLY A 74 20.72 -10.99 17.93
C GLY A 74 19.89 -10.75 19.18
N ASN A 75 20.57 -10.62 20.32
CA ASN A 75 20.04 -10.15 21.60
C ASN A 75 19.10 -8.94 21.42
N SER A 76 17.83 -9.14 21.74
CA SER A 76 16.88 -8.05 21.94
C SER A 76 17.17 -7.36 23.26
N HIS A 77 17.82 -6.20 23.20
CA HIS A 77 17.75 -5.25 24.31
C HIS A 77 16.29 -4.83 24.50
N GLN A 78 15.65 -5.42 25.50
CA GLN A 78 14.41 -4.89 26.07
C GLN A 78 14.72 -3.53 26.70
N VAL A 79 14.41 -2.47 25.96
CA VAL A 79 14.31 -1.12 26.54
C VAL A 79 12.93 -1.00 27.20
N PRO A 80 12.83 -0.53 28.46
CA PRO A 80 11.56 -0.45 29.18
C PRO A 80 10.51 0.38 28.43
N ALA A 81 9.30 -0.16 28.34
CA ALA A 81 8.17 0.35 27.58
C ALA A 81 7.41 1.51 28.26
N GLU A 82 8.10 2.40 28.96
CA GLU A 82 7.47 3.56 29.61
C GLU A 82 8.03 4.87 29.02
N LYS A 83 7.13 5.64 28.40
CA LYS A 83 7.32 6.98 27.77
C LYS A 83 7.79 7.04 26.31
N ARG A 84 7.00 6.55 25.33
CA ARG A 84 7.25 6.85 23.90
C ARG A 84 6.02 7.17 23.01
N ASN A 85 4.87 7.53 23.57
CA ASN A 85 3.70 7.92 22.76
C ASN A 85 3.58 9.43 22.46
N ASN A 86 4.64 10.21 22.71
CA ASN A 86 4.73 11.59 22.22
C ASN A 86 5.76 11.64 21.10
N LEU A 87 5.31 11.77 19.85
CA LEU A 87 6.14 12.28 18.77
C LEU A 87 6.82 13.57 19.29
N PRO A 88 8.15 13.70 19.21
CA PRO A 88 8.79 14.96 19.56
C PRO A 88 8.24 16.02 18.60
N ALA A 89 7.44 16.93 19.13
CA ALA A 89 7.20 18.20 18.46
C ALA A 89 8.57 18.88 18.31
N PRO A 90 8.83 19.58 17.19
CA PRO A 90 10.08 20.31 17.01
C PRO A 90 10.36 21.16 18.26
N ARG A 91 11.60 21.08 18.76
CA ARG A 91 12.04 21.82 19.95
C ARG A 91 12.03 23.31 19.63
N GLY A 92 10.91 23.98 19.93
CA GLY A 92 10.81 25.43 19.82
C GLY A 92 9.56 25.91 19.08
N SER A 93 8.38 25.73 19.69
CA SER A 93 7.23 26.65 19.67
C SER A 93 5.97 25.86 20.01
N ASN A 94 5.29 26.25 21.08
CA ASN A 94 3.91 25.83 21.31
C ASN A 94 3.06 26.48 20.20
N PRO A 95 2.51 25.73 19.23
CA PRO A 95 1.59 26.32 18.29
C PRO A 95 0.27 26.52 19.04
N ARG A 96 -0.05 27.78 19.35
CA ARG A 96 -1.43 28.18 19.61
C ARG A 96 -2.30 27.60 18.50
N LYS A 97 -3.56 27.26 18.79
CA LYS A 97 -4.57 26.70 17.85
C LYS A 97 -4.94 27.66 16.69
N GLY A 98 -3.97 28.28 16.04
CA GLY A 98 -4.11 28.86 14.72
C GLY A 98 -4.11 27.74 13.68
N LEU A 99 -4.72 28.00 12.54
CA LEU A 99 -4.63 27.14 11.36
C LEU A 99 -3.14 26.80 11.13
N LEU A 100 -2.78 25.51 11.12
CA LEU A 100 -1.43 25.06 10.77
C LEU A 100 -1.25 25.37 9.28
N VAL A 101 -0.61 26.50 8.99
CA VAL A 101 -0.34 26.97 7.64
C VAL A 101 1.18 27.02 7.47
N HIS A 102 1.70 26.38 6.43
CA HIS A 102 3.09 26.57 6.04
C HIS A 102 3.35 28.06 5.73
N PRO A 103 4.42 28.69 6.24
CA PRO A 103 4.67 30.14 6.12
C PRO A 103 4.99 30.62 4.69
N GLY A 104 4.87 29.75 3.68
CA GLY A 104 5.37 29.94 2.33
C GLY A 104 6.82 29.49 2.18
N TYR A 105 7.24 29.23 0.95
CA TYR A 105 8.62 28.84 0.65
C TYR A 105 9.39 30.02 0.07
N LYS A 106 10.69 30.06 0.37
CA LYS A 106 11.68 30.86 -0.33
C LYS A 106 12.57 29.94 -1.18
N TRP A 107 13.40 30.54 -2.02
CA TRP A 107 14.31 29.76 -2.88
C TRP A 107 15.40 29.06 -2.08
N GLU A 108 15.83 29.67 -0.97
CA GLU A 108 16.85 29.12 -0.08
C GLU A 108 16.37 27.82 0.58
N ASP A 109 15.07 27.71 0.89
CA ASP A 109 14.46 26.52 1.48
C ASP A 109 14.52 25.29 0.55
N MET A 110 14.76 25.50 -0.76
CA MET A 110 14.83 24.42 -1.74
C MET A 110 16.17 23.70 -1.76
N ASN A 111 17.18 24.23 -1.07
CA ASN A 111 18.53 23.67 -1.00
C ASN A 111 18.83 23.31 0.46
N PRO A 112 18.30 22.17 0.96
CA PRO A 112 18.43 21.83 2.36
C PRO A 112 19.90 21.57 2.73
N ILE A 113 20.36 22.25 3.78
CA ILE A 113 21.72 22.12 4.32
C ILE A 113 21.75 21.37 5.65
N VAL A 114 20.58 21.17 6.27
CA VAL A 114 20.45 20.50 7.56
C VAL A 114 20.27 19.01 7.33
N ARG A 115 21.28 18.23 7.70
CA ARG A 115 21.24 16.76 7.66
C ARG A 115 20.27 16.24 8.72
N ASP A 116 19.43 15.27 8.38
CA ASP A 116 18.66 14.51 9.35
C ASP A 116 19.60 13.60 10.14
N PRO A 117 19.66 13.74 11.49
CA PRO A 117 20.50 12.89 12.33
C PRO A 117 20.07 11.41 12.34
N LEU A 118 18.84 11.10 11.93
CA LEU A 118 18.32 9.73 11.86
C LEU A 118 18.62 9.03 10.52
N CYS A 119 19.19 9.75 9.55
CA CYS A 119 19.57 9.15 8.27
C CYS A 119 20.89 8.38 8.42
N SER A 120 20.88 7.10 8.04
CA SER A 120 22.01 6.18 8.10
C SER A 120 23.00 6.34 6.94
N THR A 121 22.59 6.92 5.81
CA THR A 121 23.45 7.18 4.64
C THR A 121 24.11 8.56 4.73
N ASP A 122 25.29 8.67 4.13
CA ASP A 122 26.01 9.94 3.95
C ASP A 122 25.75 10.58 2.58
N SER A 123 24.80 10.04 1.81
CA SER A 123 24.37 10.60 0.53
C SER A 123 23.54 11.88 0.69
N ASP A 124 23.26 12.55 -0.44
CA ASP A 124 22.37 13.72 -0.52
C ASP A 124 20.98 13.47 0.08
N LEU A 125 20.55 12.20 0.17
CA LEU A 125 19.29 11.80 0.79
C LEU A 125 19.19 12.22 2.25
N ALA A 126 20.33 12.33 2.94
CA ALA A 126 20.41 12.71 4.34
C ALA A 126 19.92 14.14 4.62
N TYR A 127 19.86 15.01 3.60
CA TYR A 127 19.34 16.38 3.72
C TYR A 127 17.83 16.48 3.49
N PHE A 128 17.18 15.38 3.10
CA PHE A 128 15.74 15.32 2.88
C PHE A 128 15.06 14.50 3.97
N TRP A 129 13.80 14.83 4.25
CA TRP A 129 13.03 14.26 5.35
C TRP A 129 11.86 13.43 4.78
N PRO A 130 11.91 12.10 4.86
CA PRO A 130 10.87 11.25 4.31
C PRO A 130 9.66 11.11 5.25
N VAL A 131 8.47 11.06 4.66
CA VAL A 131 7.26 10.51 5.28
C VAL A 131 6.82 9.26 4.53
N TYR A 132 6.34 8.28 5.27
CA TYR A 132 5.62 7.15 4.72
C TYR A 132 4.16 7.53 4.51
N VAL A 133 3.65 7.33 3.30
CA VAL A 133 2.25 7.53 2.94
C VAL A 133 1.67 6.20 2.48
N SER A 134 0.52 5.79 3.03
CA SER A 134 -0.25 4.65 2.54
C SER A 134 -1.66 5.04 2.11
N ASN A 135 -2.30 4.14 1.37
CA ASN A 135 -3.65 4.29 0.84
C ASN A 135 -3.80 5.44 -0.17
N PHE A 136 -2.72 5.86 -0.83
CA PHE A 136 -2.77 6.98 -1.75
C PHE A 136 -3.36 6.55 -3.10
N ARG A 137 -4.57 7.01 -3.43
CA ARG A 137 -5.28 6.65 -4.67
C ARG A 137 -4.93 7.59 -5.82
N CYS A 138 -4.28 7.06 -6.85
CA CYS A 138 -4.06 7.78 -8.11
C CYS A 138 -5.13 7.40 -9.14
N ALA A 139 -5.85 8.39 -9.66
CA ALA A 139 -6.87 8.19 -10.68
C ALA A 139 -6.28 7.78 -12.04
N ASN A 140 -5.13 8.35 -12.41
CA ASN A 140 -4.34 7.96 -13.57
C ASN A 140 -2.99 7.41 -13.11
N ARG A 141 -2.57 6.28 -13.68
CA ARG A 141 -1.28 5.66 -13.37
C ARG A 141 -0.10 6.42 -13.96
N ASN A 142 -0.30 7.09 -15.10
CA ASN A 142 0.77 7.82 -15.77
C ASN A 142 1.09 9.14 -15.04
N ASP A 143 0.15 9.67 -14.26
CA ASP A 143 0.25 10.96 -13.58
C ASP A 143 0.51 10.82 -12.07
N GLU A 144 1.06 9.68 -11.64
CA GLU A 144 1.20 9.39 -10.21
C GLU A 144 2.08 10.40 -9.47
N LEU A 145 3.27 10.71 -10.01
CA LEU A 145 4.17 11.71 -9.44
C LEU A 145 3.48 13.08 -9.34
N ASP A 146 2.79 13.47 -10.41
CA ASP A 146 2.08 14.74 -10.47
C ASP A 146 0.93 14.79 -9.46
N SER A 147 0.18 13.69 -9.30
CA SER A 147 -0.91 13.55 -8.31
C SER A 147 -0.40 13.69 -6.87
N VAL A 148 0.74 13.07 -6.54
CA VAL A 148 1.37 13.17 -5.21
C VAL A 148 1.77 14.62 -4.95
N ARG A 149 2.45 15.25 -5.91
CA ARG A 149 2.85 16.66 -5.81
C ARG A 149 1.66 17.60 -5.69
N GLU A 150 0.62 17.41 -6.50
CA GLU A 150 -0.61 18.22 -6.44
C GLU A 150 -1.25 18.16 -5.07
N TYR A 151 -1.40 16.93 -4.54
CA TYR A 151 -1.98 16.71 -3.23
C TYR A 151 -1.22 17.45 -2.13
N PHE A 152 0.09 17.25 -2.03
CA PHE A 152 0.88 17.91 -0.99
C PHE A 152 1.00 19.43 -1.22
N ALA A 153 1.14 19.89 -2.47
CA ALA A 153 1.18 21.31 -2.78
C ALA A 153 -0.13 22.02 -2.40
N SER A 154 -1.28 21.35 -2.52
CA SER A 154 -2.55 21.92 -2.06
C SER A 154 -2.60 22.17 -0.55
N LYS A 155 -1.80 21.41 0.22
CA LYS A 155 -1.58 21.62 1.66
C LYS A 155 -0.47 22.62 1.95
N GLY A 156 0.16 23.19 0.92
CA GLY A 156 1.27 24.12 1.04
C GLY A 156 2.62 23.45 1.24
N LEU A 157 2.78 22.18 0.86
CA LEU A 157 3.99 21.39 1.06
C LEU A 157 4.63 21.01 -0.29
N HIS A 158 5.93 21.26 -0.43
CA HIS A 158 6.67 20.94 -1.65
C HIS A 158 7.29 19.54 -1.56
N VAL A 159 6.85 18.65 -2.44
CA VAL A 159 7.44 17.30 -2.57
C VAL A 159 8.70 17.39 -3.43
N ARG A 160 9.87 17.14 -2.83
CA ARG A 160 11.13 17.06 -3.57
C ARG A 160 11.15 15.83 -4.45
N TRP A 161 10.92 14.68 -3.83
CA TRP A 161 11.04 13.39 -4.46
C TRP A 161 10.13 12.38 -3.77
N TRP A 162 9.97 11.21 -4.37
CA TRP A 162 9.25 10.11 -3.76
C TRP A 162 9.79 8.79 -4.29
N PHE A 163 9.64 7.76 -3.46
CA PHE A 163 10.06 6.41 -3.78
C PHE A 163 8.93 5.44 -3.47
N ARG A 164 8.85 4.35 -4.25
CA ARG A 164 7.95 3.24 -3.93
C ARG A 164 8.65 1.92 -4.16
N GLN A 165 8.39 0.98 -3.26
CA GLN A 165 8.85 -0.39 -3.43
C GLN A 165 8.02 -1.14 -4.48
N LYS A 166 8.66 -1.65 -5.53
CA LYS A 166 8.00 -2.48 -6.57
C LYS A 166 8.03 -3.98 -6.23
N GLY A 167 7.60 -4.32 -5.01
CA GLY A 167 7.60 -5.69 -4.50
C GLY A 167 6.39 -6.54 -4.90
N ARG A 168 6.25 -7.71 -4.25
CA ARG A 168 5.11 -8.62 -4.49
C ARG A 168 3.75 -7.96 -4.29
N TYR A 169 3.59 -7.23 -3.19
CA TYR A 169 2.33 -6.53 -2.87
C TYR A 169 1.98 -5.47 -3.91
N PHE A 170 2.99 -4.79 -4.47
CA PHE A 170 2.79 -3.83 -5.54
C PHE A 170 2.14 -4.47 -6.77
N TYR A 171 2.69 -5.59 -7.24
CA TYR A 171 2.16 -6.28 -8.41
C TYR A 171 0.83 -7.00 -8.16
N GLU A 172 0.60 -7.52 -6.96
CA GLU A 172 -0.63 -8.25 -6.61
C GLU A 172 -1.81 -7.33 -6.27
N PHE A 173 -1.57 -6.12 -5.78
CA PHE A 173 -2.62 -5.19 -5.33
C PHE A 173 -2.41 -3.78 -5.85
N GLN A 174 -1.37 -3.07 -5.39
CA GLN A 174 -1.26 -1.61 -5.55
C GLN A 174 -1.36 -1.15 -7.00
N ARG A 175 -0.67 -1.85 -7.92
CA ARG A 175 -0.70 -1.55 -9.36
C ARG A 175 -2.09 -1.72 -9.97
N VAL A 176 -2.88 -2.69 -9.49
CA VAL A 176 -4.18 -3.02 -10.07
C VAL A 176 -5.31 -2.22 -9.41
N SER A 177 -5.17 -1.83 -8.15
CA SER A 177 -6.10 -0.93 -7.46
C SER A 177 -5.77 0.54 -7.68
N GLY A 178 -4.57 0.86 -8.16
CA GLY A 178 -4.00 2.20 -8.23
C GLY A 178 -3.98 2.90 -6.86
N ILE A 179 -3.77 2.13 -5.80
CA ILE A 179 -3.62 2.59 -4.41
C ILE A 179 -2.20 2.25 -3.98
N TYR A 180 -1.41 3.26 -3.64
CA TYR A 180 0.03 3.11 -3.42
C TYR A 180 0.44 3.45 -1.99
N ASP A 181 1.53 2.79 -1.60
CA ASP A 181 2.33 3.11 -0.43
C ASP A 181 3.68 3.61 -0.93
N MET A 182 4.20 4.68 -0.34
CA MET A 182 5.38 5.37 -0.83
C MET A 182 6.10 6.12 0.30
N LEU A 183 7.38 6.42 0.07
CA LEU A 183 8.11 7.45 0.80
C LEU A 183 8.02 8.75 0.01
N VAL A 184 7.69 9.84 0.68
CA VAL A 184 7.63 11.19 0.10
C VAL A 184 8.64 12.06 0.83
N TYR A 185 9.57 12.65 0.10
CA TYR A 185 10.68 13.41 0.64
C TYR A 185 10.40 14.90 0.61
N PHE A 186 10.55 15.54 1.76
CA PHE A 186 10.43 16.99 1.94
C PHE A 186 11.81 17.62 2.20
N VAL A 187 11.86 18.94 2.04
CA VAL A 187 13.10 19.73 2.20
C VAL A 187 13.41 20.07 3.66
N SER A 188 12.50 19.82 4.60
CA SER A 188 12.73 20.12 6.02
C SER A 188 11.99 19.16 6.97
N GLU A 189 12.48 19.09 8.21
CA GLU A 189 11.78 18.39 9.31
C GLU A 189 10.41 19.01 9.56
N TYR A 190 10.30 20.34 9.46
CA TYR A 190 9.06 21.07 9.69
C TYR A 190 7.98 20.69 8.66
N ASP A 191 8.36 20.53 7.39
CA ASP A 191 7.45 20.07 6.33
C ASP A 191 6.94 18.66 6.60
N THR A 192 7.82 17.78 7.06
CA THR A 192 7.47 16.41 7.46
C THR A 192 6.50 16.41 8.63
N TYR A 193 6.75 17.25 9.65
CA TYR A 193 5.83 17.43 10.77
C TYR A 193 4.45 17.92 10.30
N LEU A 194 4.40 18.93 9.43
CA LEU A 194 3.15 19.44 8.87
C LEU A 194 2.44 18.39 8.01
N ALA A 195 3.16 17.65 7.18
CA ALA A 195 2.61 16.57 6.36
C ALA A 195 1.92 15.51 7.25
N ILE A 196 2.59 15.04 8.30
CA ILE A 196 2.01 14.07 9.23
C ILE A 196 0.77 14.66 9.92
N ARG A 197 0.85 15.90 10.40
CA ARG A 197 -0.24 16.55 11.15
C ARG A 197 -1.47 16.86 10.30
N MET A 198 -1.27 17.28 9.06
CA MET A 198 -2.34 17.76 8.17
C MET A 198 -2.90 16.67 7.27
N CYS A 199 -2.07 15.70 6.87
CA CYS A 199 -2.43 14.70 5.87
C CYS A 199 -2.75 13.33 6.49
N HIS A 200 -2.33 13.03 7.73
CA HIS A 200 -2.74 11.79 8.37
C HIS A 200 -4.25 11.77 8.58
N ARG A 201 -4.90 10.73 8.04
CA ARG A 201 -6.36 10.53 8.05
C ARG A 201 -7.14 11.57 7.24
N ASP A 202 -6.46 12.36 6.42
CA ASP A 202 -7.11 13.18 5.41
C ASP A 202 -7.68 12.30 4.28
N SER A 203 -8.73 12.78 3.62
CA SER A 203 -9.37 12.07 2.52
C SER A 203 -8.84 12.57 1.18
N TYR A 204 -8.33 11.67 0.35
CA TYR A 204 -7.91 11.97 -1.02
C TYR A 204 -8.51 10.95 -1.99
N ASN A 205 -9.22 11.44 -3.01
CA ASN A 205 -9.94 10.60 -3.98
C ASN A 205 -10.85 9.53 -3.35
N GLY A 206 -11.47 9.83 -2.20
CA GLY A 206 -12.33 8.92 -1.45
C GLY A 206 -11.60 7.92 -0.55
N TYR A 207 -10.26 8.01 -0.44
CA TYR A 207 -9.43 7.15 0.40
C TYR A 207 -8.84 7.92 1.56
N THR A 208 -8.91 7.32 2.75
CA THR A 208 -8.35 7.90 3.97
C THR A 208 -6.88 7.54 4.06
N LEU A 209 -6.00 8.54 4.00
CA LEU A 209 -4.55 8.35 3.99
C LEU A 209 -4.03 7.96 5.38
N ASN A 210 -2.95 7.18 5.43
CA ASN A 210 -2.10 7.12 6.62
C ASN A 210 -0.76 7.77 6.30
N VAL A 211 -0.30 8.67 7.17
CA VAL A 211 0.94 9.42 6.99
C VAL A 211 1.72 9.30 8.28
N PHE A 212 2.92 8.73 8.19
CA PHE A 212 3.81 8.44 9.32
C PHE A 212 5.24 8.91 8.97
N PRO A 213 6.15 9.04 9.95
CA PRO A 213 7.56 9.26 9.66
C PRO A 213 8.12 8.19 8.70
N GLY A 214 9.08 8.52 7.85
CA GLY A 214 9.71 7.56 6.94
C GLY A 214 10.85 6.75 7.56
N ARG A 215 11.54 7.34 8.55
CA ARG A 215 12.71 6.74 9.23
C ARG A 215 12.38 6.08 10.58
N VAL A 216 11.32 6.53 11.24
CA VAL A 216 10.98 6.07 12.60
C VAL A 216 9.76 5.16 12.55
N PRO A 217 9.85 3.91 13.08
CA PRO A 217 8.70 3.03 13.12
C PRO A 217 7.64 3.54 14.07
N VAL A 218 6.38 3.53 13.61
CA VAL A 218 5.20 3.81 14.43
C VAL A 218 4.49 2.49 14.66
N TYR A 219 4.13 2.20 15.92
CA TYR A 219 3.52 0.94 16.29
C TYR A 219 2.04 1.10 16.65
N PHE A 220 1.29 0.02 16.46
CA PHE A 220 -0.06 -0.14 16.97
C PHE A 220 -0.07 -0.22 18.50
N GLU A 221 -1.06 0.41 19.12
CA GLU A 221 -1.36 0.26 20.55
C GLU A 221 -2.18 -1.03 20.76
N PRO A 222 -1.62 -2.10 21.37
CA PRO A 222 -2.28 -3.42 21.43
C PRO A 222 -3.65 -3.39 22.10
N LEU A 223 -3.84 -2.54 23.12
CA LEU A 223 -5.09 -2.46 23.89
C LEU A 223 -6.29 -1.92 23.11
N ARG A 224 -6.06 -1.27 21.97
CA ARG A 224 -7.10 -0.64 21.13
C ARG A 224 -6.94 -0.95 19.65
N SER A 225 -6.25 -2.05 19.32
CA SER A 225 -5.99 -2.44 17.92
C SER A 225 -6.38 -3.88 17.63
N VAL A 226 -6.76 -4.13 16.38
CA VAL A 226 -7.08 -5.47 15.86
C VAL A 226 -6.25 -5.78 14.62
N GLU A 227 -5.83 -7.03 14.53
CA GLU A 227 -5.39 -7.64 13.28
C GLU A 227 -6.61 -7.98 12.43
N ILE A 228 -6.54 -7.61 11.15
CA ILE A 228 -7.52 -7.90 10.14
C ILE A 228 -7.00 -9.02 9.26
N MET A 229 -7.78 -10.09 9.13
CA MET A 229 -7.51 -11.16 8.18
C MET A 229 -8.71 -11.38 7.26
N LYS A 230 -8.44 -11.50 5.96
CA LYS A 230 -9.49 -11.81 4.99
C LYS A 230 -10.11 -13.19 5.24
N LYS A 231 -11.43 -13.29 5.04
CA LYS A 231 -12.16 -14.58 5.07
C LYS A 231 -12.14 -15.27 3.70
N ALA A 232 -12.48 -14.56 2.63
CA ALA A 232 -12.56 -15.12 1.28
C ALA A 232 -11.18 -15.12 0.58
N LYS A 233 -10.75 -16.27 0.05
CA LYS A 233 -9.46 -16.43 -0.64
C LYS A 233 -9.35 -15.53 -1.89
N ASP A 234 -10.47 -15.36 -2.56
CA ASP A 234 -10.57 -14.67 -3.85
C ASP A 234 -11.02 -13.22 -3.71
N MET A 235 -11.13 -12.65 -2.51
CA MET A 235 -11.41 -11.24 -2.34
C MET A 235 -10.15 -10.46 -1.96
N VAL A 236 -10.02 -9.25 -2.49
CA VAL A 236 -9.04 -8.27 -2.04
C VAL A 236 -9.77 -7.01 -1.60
N TYR A 237 -9.60 -6.68 -0.32
CA TYR A 237 -10.22 -5.52 0.32
C TYR A 237 -9.23 -4.36 0.35
N SER A 238 -9.70 -3.12 0.17
CA SER A 238 -8.91 -1.91 0.42
C SER A 238 -8.93 -1.55 1.91
N GLU A 239 -8.05 -0.66 2.35
CA GLU A 239 -8.09 -0.12 3.72
C GLU A 239 -9.40 0.64 3.96
N GLN A 240 -9.86 1.40 2.95
CA GLN A 240 -11.14 2.12 3.00
C GLN A 240 -12.33 1.17 3.14
N PHE A 241 -12.29 -0.02 2.51
CA PHE A 241 -13.34 -1.03 2.67
C PHE A 241 -13.48 -1.44 4.14
N TYR A 242 -12.36 -1.79 4.79
CA TYR A 242 -12.38 -2.22 6.18
C TYR A 242 -12.95 -1.12 7.08
N GLU A 243 -12.51 0.11 6.88
CA GLU A 243 -13.00 1.27 7.62
C GLU A 243 -14.50 1.49 7.46
N ASN A 244 -14.99 1.51 6.22
CA ASN A 244 -16.41 1.76 5.92
C ASN A 244 -17.29 0.64 6.48
N HIS A 245 -16.86 -0.61 6.37
CA HIS A 245 -17.61 -1.74 6.93
C HIS A 245 -17.69 -1.68 8.46
N VAL A 246 -16.59 -1.35 9.14
CA VAL A 246 -16.61 -1.17 10.60
C VAL A 246 -17.54 -0.04 10.98
N LYS A 247 -17.48 1.10 10.28
CA LYS A 247 -18.38 2.24 10.51
C LYS A 247 -19.85 1.88 10.22
N SER A 248 -20.15 0.99 9.29
CA SER A 248 -21.55 0.57 9.06
C SER A 248 -22.12 -0.29 10.19
N VAL A 249 -21.30 -1.11 10.86
CA VAL A 249 -21.76 -1.99 11.96
C VAL A 249 -21.52 -1.42 13.36
N VAL A 250 -20.58 -0.47 13.49
CA VAL A 250 -20.27 0.31 14.69
C VAL A 250 -20.20 1.80 14.30
N PRO A 251 -21.35 2.49 14.12
CA PRO A 251 -21.40 3.87 13.60
C PRO A 251 -20.59 4.89 14.39
N GLN A 252 -20.45 4.69 15.71
CA GLN A 252 -19.73 5.60 16.60
C GLN A 252 -18.23 5.29 16.73
N ALA A 253 -17.73 4.25 16.04
CA ALA A 253 -16.33 3.86 16.14
C ALA A 253 -15.41 4.94 15.57
N THR A 254 -14.46 5.40 16.39
CA THR A 254 -13.43 6.33 15.93
C THR A 254 -12.17 5.56 15.56
N ILE A 255 -11.91 5.43 14.26
CA ILE A 255 -10.74 4.74 13.72
C ILE A 255 -9.60 5.73 13.49
N THR A 256 -8.46 5.46 14.14
CA THR A 256 -7.25 6.29 14.08
C THR A 256 -6.27 5.85 13.01
N SER A 257 -6.31 4.58 12.59
CA SER A 257 -5.49 4.08 11.48
C SER A 257 -6.04 2.75 10.96
N VAL A 258 -5.91 2.52 9.66
CA VAL A 258 -6.16 1.23 9.01
C VAL A 258 -5.02 1.00 8.03
N VAL A 259 -4.29 -0.09 8.20
CA VAL A 259 -3.16 -0.41 7.31
C VAL A 259 -3.29 -1.84 6.79
N LYS A 260 -2.77 -2.09 5.60
CA LYS A 260 -2.57 -3.43 5.06
C LYS A 260 -1.09 -3.76 5.03
N PHE A 261 -0.76 -5.00 5.37
CA PHE A 261 0.60 -5.52 5.24
C PHE A 261 0.77 -6.28 3.93
N ASP A 262 -0.27 -7.03 3.54
CA ASP A 262 -0.32 -7.80 2.31
C ASP A 262 -1.77 -7.94 1.77
N THR A 263 -1.98 -8.82 0.79
CA THR A 263 -3.31 -9.05 0.18
C THR A 263 -4.28 -9.87 1.04
N LYS A 264 -3.89 -10.21 2.27
CA LYS A 264 -4.60 -11.08 3.22
C LYS A 264 -4.67 -10.49 4.63
N ARG A 265 -3.65 -9.76 5.06
CA ARG A 265 -3.45 -9.26 6.42
C ARG A 265 -3.36 -7.74 6.44
N GLY A 266 -3.90 -7.17 7.51
CA GLY A 266 -3.79 -5.76 7.85
C GLY A 266 -4.05 -5.58 9.34
N ALA A 267 -4.16 -4.32 9.77
CA ALA A 267 -4.47 -3.96 11.13
C ALA A 267 -5.29 -2.66 11.17
N MET A 268 -6.01 -2.46 12.25
CA MET A 268 -6.82 -1.28 12.50
C MET A 268 -6.69 -0.85 13.95
N GLU A 269 -6.47 0.44 14.17
CA GLU A 269 -6.37 1.07 15.49
C GLU A 269 -7.57 1.96 15.75
N PHE A 270 -8.18 1.78 16.91
CA PHE A 270 -9.30 2.58 17.40
C PHE A 270 -8.81 3.63 18.39
N LYS A 271 -9.56 4.73 18.50
CA LYS A 271 -9.33 5.73 19.54
C LYS A 271 -9.65 5.18 20.92
N ARG A 272 -10.69 4.35 21.03
CA ARG A 272 -11.19 3.78 22.28
C ARG A 272 -11.19 2.25 22.22
N ARG A 273 -10.91 1.62 23.37
CA ARG A 273 -10.99 0.15 23.53
C ARG A 273 -12.41 -0.37 23.32
N SER A 274 -13.43 0.38 23.72
CA SER A 274 -14.85 0.02 23.51
C SER A 274 -15.21 -0.16 22.04
N ASP A 275 -14.68 0.72 21.18
CA ASP A 275 -14.93 0.69 19.74
C ASP A 275 -14.28 -0.55 19.13
N MET A 276 -13.06 -0.87 19.61
CA MET A 276 -12.33 -2.08 19.23
C MET A 276 -13.11 -3.34 19.61
N THR A 277 -13.57 -3.46 20.86
CA THR A 277 -14.36 -4.61 21.32
C THR A 277 -15.65 -4.76 20.50
N SER A 278 -16.36 -3.65 20.27
CA SER A 278 -17.58 -3.65 19.45
C SER A 278 -17.31 -4.11 18.02
N ALA A 279 -16.18 -3.71 17.43
CA ALA A 279 -15.80 -4.13 16.08
C ALA A 279 -15.45 -5.62 16.03
N VAL A 280 -14.78 -6.16 17.04
CA VAL A 280 -14.48 -7.60 17.12
C VAL A 280 -15.76 -8.44 17.19
N GLU A 281 -16.76 -7.98 17.93
CA GLU A 281 -18.04 -8.68 18.10
C GLU A 281 -18.94 -8.60 16.86
N LYS A 282 -19.05 -7.41 16.25
CA LYS A 282 -20.06 -7.15 15.21
C LYS A 282 -19.57 -7.39 13.78
N VAL A 283 -18.26 -7.33 13.52
CA VAL A 283 -17.72 -7.51 12.17
C VAL A 283 -17.70 -8.98 11.78
N ASN A 284 -18.46 -9.32 10.75
CA ASN A 284 -18.53 -10.68 10.22
C ASN A 284 -17.92 -10.82 8.80
N GLN A 285 -17.69 -9.73 8.07
CA GLN A 285 -17.22 -9.78 6.68
C GLN A 285 -15.75 -10.21 6.55
N PHE A 286 -14.95 -9.94 7.57
CA PHE A 286 -13.56 -10.35 7.72
C PHE A 286 -13.30 -10.82 9.16
N ARG A 287 -12.13 -11.39 9.43
CA ARG A 287 -11.75 -11.79 10.79
C ARG A 287 -11.05 -10.61 11.46
N CYS A 288 -11.56 -10.18 12.60
CA CYS A 288 -10.91 -9.25 13.51
C CYS A 288 -10.40 -10.03 14.73
N LYS A 289 -9.13 -9.85 15.08
CA LYS A 289 -8.57 -10.40 16.33
C LYS A 289 -7.78 -9.32 17.05
N PRO A 290 -7.86 -9.19 18.38
CA PRO A 290 -7.01 -8.25 19.11
C PRO A 290 -5.53 -8.48 18.81
N ILE A 291 -4.78 -7.39 18.60
CA ILE A 291 -3.33 -7.45 18.44
C ILE A 291 -2.70 -7.83 19.79
N ARG A 292 -1.86 -8.86 19.80
CA ARG A 292 -1.17 -9.34 21.02
C ARG A 292 0.30 -8.91 21.09
N VAL A 293 0.89 -8.61 19.94
CA VAL A 293 2.30 -8.28 19.79
C VAL A 293 2.40 -6.92 19.14
N GLN A 294 3.38 -6.13 19.54
CA GLN A 294 3.63 -4.84 18.92
C GLN A 294 3.84 -5.02 17.41
N GLN A 295 3.06 -4.31 16.60
CA GLN A 295 3.10 -4.36 15.13
C GLN A 295 3.32 -2.96 14.59
N GLN A 296 4.22 -2.84 13.61
CA GLN A 296 4.49 -1.56 12.93
C GLN A 296 3.32 -1.19 12.02
N LYS A 297 3.04 0.11 11.87
CA LYS A 297 1.99 0.65 10.99
C LYS A 297 2.49 0.80 9.56
N GLN A 298 3.75 1.19 9.35
CA GLN A 298 4.35 1.23 8.03
C GLN A 298 4.70 -0.18 7.53
N ARG A 299 4.60 -0.40 6.21
CA ARG A 299 5.06 -1.65 5.57
C ARG A 299 6.58 -1.70 5.36
N PHE A 300 7.20 -0.53 5.28
CA PHE A 300 8.63 -0.34 5.11
C PHE A 300 9.00 1.04 5.68
N LEU A 301 10.23 1.15 6.13
CA LEU A 301 10.96 2.38 6.40
C LEU A 301 11.88 2.70 5.22
N GLU A 302 12.49 3.87 5.25
CA GLU A 302 13.57 4.20 4.30
C GLU A 302 14.74 3.23 4.41
N ASP A 303 15.15 2.88 5.65
CA ASP A 303 16.29 1.98 5.89
C ASP A 303 16.07 0.58 5.28
N ASP A 304 14.83 0.07 5.31
CA ASP A 304 14.45 -1.19 4.68
C ASP A 304 14.63 -1.19 3.15
N LEU A 305 14.67 0.00 2.54
CA LEU A 305 14.66 0.22 1.09
C LEU A 305 15.91 0.98 0.61
N LEU A 306 16.86 1.26 1.49
CA LEU A 306 17.94 2.20 1.22
C LEU A 306 18.76 1.82 0.00
N GLY A 307 19.13 0.54 -0.14
CA GLY A 307 19.86 0.07 -1.32
C GLY A 307 19.09 0.21 -2.64
N GLU A 308 17.75 0.02 -2.64
CA GLU A 308 16.93 0.24 -3.84
C GLU A 308 16.81 1.74 -4.16
N ILE A 309 16.72 2.57 -3.13
CA ILE A 309 16.64 4.03 -3.21
C ILE A 309 17.93 4.59 -3.81
N GLU A 310 19.09 4.23 -3.25
CA GLU A 310 20.39 4.72 -3.70
C GLU A 310 20.70 4.29 -5.14
N LEU A 311 20.34 3.06 -5.52
CA LEU A 311 20.45 2.61 -6.91
C LEU A 311 19.61 3.48 -7.86
N GLN A 312 18.39 3.85 -7.44
CA GLN A 312 17.54 4.74 -8.24
C GLN A 312 18.13 6.16 -8.31
N LEU A 313 18.70 6.68 -7.23
CA LEU A 313 19.35 7.99 -7.19
C LEU A 313 20.60 8.02 -8.08
N ALA A 314 21.42 6.96 -8.05
CA ALA A 314 22.60 6.83 -8.90
C ALA A 314 22.24 6.87 -10.39
N SER A 315 21.12 6.27 -10.79
CA SER A 315 20.65 6.35 -12.19
C SER A 315 20.11 7.73 -12.61
N ASN A 316 19.80 8.62 -11.65
CA ASN A 316 19.20 9.93 -11.89
C ASN A 316 19.72 10.98 -10.89
N ALA A 317 21.00 11.35 -11.00
CA ALA A 317 21.67 12.24 -10.04
C ALA A 317 20.96 13.58 -9.80
N ASN A 318 20.23 14.09 -10.80
CA ASN A 318 19.53 15.39 -10.70
C ASN A 318 18.14 15.30 -10.05
N VAL A 319 17.67 14.13 -9.62
CA VAL A 319 16.29 13.97 -9.13
C VAL A 319 16.03 14.68 -7.79
N LEU A 320 17.08 14.88 -6.98
CA LEU A 320 17.02 15.61 -5.73
C LEU A 320 17.25 17.13 -5.90
N GLN A 321 17.57 17.57 -7.11
CA GLN A 321 17.75 18.99 -7.40
C GLN A 321 16.41 19.69 -7.66
N PRO A 322 16.24 20.96 -7.27
CA PRO A 322 15.06 21.73 -7.62
C PRO A 322 14.95 21.92 -9.13
N ASN A 323 13.82 21.50 -9.70
CA ASN A 323 13.47 21.81 -11.07
C ASN A 323 12.80 23.20 -11.13
N PRO A 324 13.43 24.23 -11.69
CA PRO A 324 12.85 25.58 -11.75
C PRO A 324 11.57 25.64 -12.60
N ASN A 325 11.36 24.67 -13.49
CA ASN A 325 10.16 24.57 -14.32
C ASN A 325 8.99 23.86 -13.61
N ASP A 326 9.22 23.30 -12.43
CA ASP A 326 8.20 22.69 -11.60
C ASP A 326 7.07 23.70 -11.29
N ARG A 327 5.87 23.38 -11.76
CA ARG A 327 4.69 24.23 -11.57
C ARG A 327 4.34 24.41 -10.10
N TYR A 328 4.46 23.36 -9.29
CA TYR A 328 4.07 23.40 -7.88
C TYR A 328 5.07 24.19 -7.07
N LEU A 329 6.37 24.01 -7.34
CA LEU A 329 7.41 24.84 -6.76
C LEU A 329 7.16 26.32 -7.02
N ARG A 330 6.96 26.70 -8.30
CA ARG A 330 6.72 28.10 -8.67
C ARG A 330 5.45 28.68 -8.03
N MET A 331 4.40 27.88 -7.87
CA MET A 331 3.19 28.31 -7.16
C MET A 331 3.48 28.56 -5.68
N LEU A 332 4.13 27.60 -5.02
CA LEU A 332 4.42 27.66 -3.59
C LEU A 332 5.38 28.80 -3.21
N LEU A 333 6.37 29.10 -4.07
CA LEU A 333 7.26 30.26 -3.91
C LEU A 333 6.52 31.59 -4.03
N LYS A 334 5.41 31.64 -4.78
CA LYS A 334 4.53 32.81 -4.88
C LYS A 334 3.46 32.86 -3.78
N GLY A 335 3.49 31.92 -2.82
CA GLY A 335 2.45 31.79 -1.80
C GLY A 335 1.12 31.21 -2.31
N ASN A 336 1.08 30.71 -3.55
CA ASN A 336 -0.12 30.14 -4.17
C ASN A 336 -0.18 28.62 -3.94
N ARG A 337 -1.39 28.06 -3.99
CA ARG A 337 -1.65 26.62 -3.84
C ARG A 337 -2.59 26.12 -4.94
N PRO A 338 -2.39 24.89 -5.46
CA PRO A 338 -3.35 24.31 -6.37
C PRO A 338 -4.66 24.05 -5.62
N CYS A 339 -5.78 24.43 -6.24
CA CYS A 339 -7.09 23.98 -5.81
C CYS A 339 -7.24 22.53 -6.24
N LEU A 340 -7.31 21.59 -5.28
CA LEU A 340 -7.62 20.22 -5.61
C LEU A 340 -9.01 20.19 -6.26
N LYS A 341 -9.07 19.63 -7.47
CA LYS A 341 -10.34 19.21 -8.04
C LYS A 341 -10.83 18.09 -7.16
N ILE A 342 -11.74 18.42 -6.25
CA ILE A 342 -12.42 17.42 -5.42
C ILE A 342 -13.19 16.57 -6.41
N VAL A 343 -12.65 15.39 -6.73
CA VAL A 343 -13.42 14.35 -7.38
C VAL A 343 -14.52 14.03 -6.38
N PRO A 344 -15.82 14.22 -6.73
CA PRO A 344 -16.91 13.89 -5.83
C PRO A 344 -16.65 12.51 -5.27
N GLN A 345 -16.71 12.36 -3.94
CA GLN A 345 -16.62 11.03 -3.35
C GLN A 345 -17.66 10.17 -4.08
N PRO A 346 -17.26 9.04 -4.69
CA PRO A 346 -18.23 8.17 -5.32
C PRO A 346 -19.27 7.86 -4.24
N SER A 347 -20.54 8.17 -4.51
CA SER A 347 -21.66 8.01 -3.58
C SER A 347 -21.96 6.54 -3.24
N SER A 348 -21.11 5.63 -3.68
CA SER A 348 -21.27 4.19 -3.58
C SER A 348 -20.40 3.59 -2.49
N THR A 349 -21.02 2.69 -1.74
CA THR A 349 -20.43 1.83 -0.73
C THR A 349 -19.29 1.00 -1.32
N VAL A 350 -18.14 0.96 -0.65
CA VAL A 350 -16.94 0.22 -1.07
C VAL A 350 -17.20 -1.28 -0.96
N ILE A 351 -16.89 -2.07 -1.99
CA ILE A 351 -17.14 -3.52 -2.05
C ILE A 351 -15.84 -4.24 -2.34
N PRO A 352 -15.67 -5.49 -1.90
CA PRO A 352 -14.41 -6.17 -2.14
C PRO A 352 -14.31 -6.62 -3.58
N ARG A 353 -13.14 -6.42 -4.19
CA ARG A 353 -12.88 -6.95 -5.51
C ARG A 353 -12.72 -8.47 -5.44
N LYS A 354 -13.53 -9.20 -6.20
CA LYS A 354 -13.22 -10.60 -6.57
C LYS A 354 -11.95 -10.54 -7.42
N LYS A 355 -10.88 -11.20 -6.98
CA LYS A 355 -9.74 -11.55 -7.83
C LYS A 355 -10.34 -12.06 -9.12
N GLN A 356 -10.04 -11.36 -10.22
CA GLN A 356 -10.47 -11.84 -11.53
C GLN A 356 -9.98 -13.27 -11.62
N PRO A 357 -10.89 -14.24 -11.83
CA PRO A 357 -10.46 -15.61 -12.04
C PRO A 357 -9.44 -15.56 -13.17
N MET A 358 -8.29 -16.19 -12.96
CA MET A 358 -7.28 -16.32 -14.00
C MET A 358 -7.99 -16.85 -15.24
N ASP A 359 -7.84 -16.15 -16.36
CA ASP A 359 -8.47 -16.50 -17.64
C ASP A 359 -8.46 -18.04 -17.80
N PRO A 360 -9.64 -18.69 -17.93
CA PRO A 360 -9.74 -20.14 -18.05
C PRO A 360 -8.78 -20.72 -19.08
N MET A 361 -8.59 -20.01 -20.21
CA MET A 361 -7.64 -20.41 -21.25
C MET A 361 -6.19 -20.34 -20.76
N LEU A 362 -5.81 -19.25 -20.09
CA LEU A 362 -4.49 -19.12 -19.52
C LEU A 362 -4.22 -20.17 -18.43
N ARG A 363 -5.20 -20.45 -17.57
CA ARG A 363 -5.11 -21.48 -16.53
C ARG A 363 -4.94 -22.86 -17.14
N GLN A 364 -5.70 -23.17 -18.19
CA GLN A 364 -5.60 -24.43 -18.92
C GLN A 364 -4.25 -24.54 -19.64
N TRP A 365 -3.77 -23.46 -20.26
CA TRP A 365 -2.45 -23.39 -20.88
C TRP A 365 -1.35 -23.64 -19.86
N LEU A 366 -1.38 -22.99 -18.70
CA LEU A 366 -0.41 -23.20 -17.62
C LEU A 366 -0.39 -24.66 -17.15
N LYS A 367 -1.57 -25.27 -16.96
CA LYS A 367 -1.66 -26.71 -16.62
C LYS A 367 -1.06 -27.60 -17.71
N ARG A 368 -1.31 -27.31 -18.99
CA ARG A 368 -0.72 -28.06 -20.12
C ARG A 368 0.80 -27.91 -20.16
N GLN A 369 1.33 -26.71 -19.94
CA GLN A 369 2.77 -26.49 -19.88
C GLN A 369 3.39 -27.19 -18.67
N GLU A 370 2.76 -27.14 -17.50
CA GLU A 370 3.23 -27.84 -16.30
C GLU A 370 3.35 -29.35 -16.55
N ARG A 371 2.34 -29.97 -17.18
CA ARG A 371 2.39 -31.39 -17.58
C ARG A 371 3.53 -31.70 -18.57
N ARG A 372 3.76 -30.82 -19.56
CA ARG A 372 4.86 -30.99 -20.52
C ARG A 372 6.23 -30.89 -19.86
N ILE A 373 6.40 -29.94 -18.94
CA ILE A 373 7.63 -29.77 -18.17
C ILE A 373 7.87 -31.01 -17.31
N VAL A 374 6.86 -31.48 -16.57
CA VAL A 374 6.98 -32.71 -15.76
C VAL A 374 7.37 -33.91 -16.64
N LYS A 375 6.67 -34.12 -17.76
CA LYS A 375 7.00 -35.22 -18.69
C LYS A 375 8.44 -35.13 -19.19
N SER A 376 8.91 -33.93 -19.54
CA SER A 376 10.28 -33.73 -20.04
C SER A 376 11.32 -34.07 -18.97
N LEU A 377 11.09 -33.61 -17.73
CA LEU A 377 11.98 -33.89 -16.58
C LEU A 377 12.04 -35.37 -16.23
N VAL A 378 10.90 -36.09 -16.22
CA VAL A 378 10.86 -37.55 -15.99
C VAL A 378 11.62 -38.32 -17.07
N GLN A 379 11.62 -37.82 -18.30
CA GLN A 379 12.35 -38.40 -19.43
C GLN A 379 13.83 -37.99 -19.48
N GLY A 380 14.32 -37.20 -18.52
CA GLY A 380 15.71 -36.69 -18.52
C GLY A 380 15.99 -35.65 -19.62
N SER A 381 14.95 -35.04 -20.19
CA SER A 381 15.05 -34.06 -21.28
C SER A 381 14.81 -32.63 -20.80
N GLU A 382 15.45 -31.66 -21.46
CA GLU A 382 15.28 -30.24 -21.10
C GLU A 382 13.90 -29.72 -21.56
N PRO A 383 13.12 -29.02 -20.71
CA PRO A 383 11.83 -28.49 -21.10
C PRO A 383 11.95 -27.37 -22.16
N ILE A 384 11.31 -27.56 -23.32
CA ILE A 384 11.35 -26.60 -24.44
C ILE A 384 10.12 -25.69 -24.46
N CYS A 385 10.32 -24.39 -24.69
CA CYS A 385 9.25 -23.41 -24.86
C CYS A 385 8.98 -23.10 -26.35
N ASN A 386 7.88 -23.60 -26.90
CA ASN A 386 7.53 -23.39 -28.31
C ASN A 386 6.94 -21.98 -28.62
N ASN A 387 6.84 -21.09 -27.63
CA ASN A 387 6.21 -19.79 -27.81
C ASN A 387 7.07 -18.68 -27.18
N ASN A 388 7.75 -17.92 -28.04
CA ASN A 388 8.63 -16.82 -27.64
C ASN A 388 7.92 -15.76 -26.77
N ARG A 389 6.65 -15.46 -27.05
CA ARG A 389 5.88 -14.48 -26.25
C ARG A 389 5.71 -14.90 -24.78
N ASN A 390 5.85 -16.20 -24.48
CA ASN A 390 5.67 -16.75 -23.14
C ASN A 390 6.96 -17.27 -22.50
N LYS A 391 8.14 -17.05 -23.10
CA LYS A 391 9.43 -17.60 -22.66
C LYS A 391 9.73 -17.30 -21.18
N LYS A 392 9.53 -16.05 -20.74
CA LYS A 392 9.75 -15.63 -19.33
C LYS A 392 8.81 -16.35 -18.35
N ARG A 393 7.54 -16.53 -18.73
CA ARG A 393 6.55 -17.23 -17.91
C ARG A 393 6.83 -18.73 -17.86
N PHE A 394 7.25 -19.32 -18.97
CA PHE A 394 7.66 -20.72 -19.06
C PHE A 394 8.90 -20.98 -18.18
N LYS A 395 9.96 -20.16 -18.26
CA LYS A 395 11.15 -20.29 -17.39
C LYS A 395 10.78 -20.29 -15.90
N ARG A 396 9.86 -19.42 -15.47
CA ARG A 396 9.35 -19.41 -14.08
C ARG A 396 8.62 -20.69 -13.72
N LEU A 397 7.84 -21.25 -14.65
CA LEU A 397 7.13 -22.50 -14.45
C LEU A 397 8.10 -23.69 -14.35
N VAL A 398 9.14 -23.73 -15.18
CA VAL A 398 10.22 -24.74 -15.13
C VAL A 398 10.89 -24.77 -13.76
N ARG A 399 11.38 -23.61 -13.28
CA ARG A 399 11.99 -23.52 -11.93
C ARG A 399 11.05 -24.00 -10.84
N LYS A 400 9.77 -23.60 -10.92
CA LYS A 400 8.76 -24.03 -9.96
C LYS A 400 8.58 -25.55 -9.96
N VAL A 401 8.52 -26.19 -11.13
CA VAL A 401 8.37 -27.65 -11.25
C VAL A 401 9.63 -28.38 -10.81
N GLN A 402 10.82 -27.91 -11.20
CA GLN A 402 12.10 -28.47 -10.75
C GLN A 402 12.22 -28.46 -9.22
N ASN A 403 11.84 -27.37 -8.56
CA ASN A 403 11.83 -27.30 -7.10
C ASN A 403 10.83 -28.28 -6.44
N ARG A 404 9.74 -28.63 -7.13
CA ARG A 404 8.78 -29.64 -6.65
C ARG A 404 9.31 -31.06 -6.86
N PHE A 405 9.93 -31.30 -8.00
CA PHE A 405 10.59 -32.57 -8.34
C PHE A 405 11.74 -32.89 -7.37
N ALA A 406 12.61 -31.91 -7.10
CA ALA A 406 13.70 -32.03 -6.12
C ALA A 406 13.23 -32.31 -4.67
N ARG A 407 11.98 -31.96 -4.35
CA ARG A 407 11.35 -32.23 -3.04
C ARG A 407 10.55 -33.54 -3.01
N GLY A 408 10.52 -34.31 -4.11
CA GLY A 408 9.73 -35.54 -4.22
C GLY A 408 8.21 -35.31 -4.24
N GLU A 409 7.74 -34.08 -4.49
CA GLU A 409 6.30 -33.76 -4.55
C GLU A 409 5.65 -34.16 -5.88
N ILE A 410 6.47 -34.56 -6.87
CA ILE A 410 6.06 -34.99 -8.20
C ILE A 410 6.89 -36.22 -8.50
N VAL A 411 6.20 -37.34 -8.75
CA VAL A 411 6.78 -38.64 -9.12
C VAL A 411 6.65 -38.83 -10.62
#